data_AF-A0A7C4Y1C8-F1
#
_entry.id   AF-A0A7C4Y1C8-F1
#
_cell.length_a   1.000
_cell.length_b   1.000
_cell.length_c   1.000
_cell.angle_alpha   90.00
_cell.angle_beta   90.00
_cell.angle_gamma   90.00
#
_symmetry.space_group_name_H-M   'P 1'
#
loop_
_entity.id
_entity.type
_entity.pdbx_description
1 polymer ?
#
loop_
_entity_poly.entity_id
_entity_poly.type
_entity_poly.pdbx_seq_one_letter_code
_entity_poly.pdbx_strand_id
1 'polypeptide(L)'
;EAIARELMEETGYNFSDYEYLGKISPNPSTNSNLLHMFLAKGGRKVAAQSLDENEEIEVILLDMDELKQLLRENKIVQAMHVSCILYALEKLGELKY
;
A
#
# COMPACT_ATOMS: atom_id res chain seq x y z
N GLU A 1 4.96 11.21 -7.77
CA GLU A 1 6.26 10.87 -8.38
C GLU A 1 6.97 9.76 -7.61
N ALA A 2 7.34 9.96 -6.33
CA ALA A 2 8.01 8.93 -5.53
C ALA A 2 7.30 7.56 -5.54
N ILE A 3 5.96 7.53 -5.34
CA ILE A 3 5.19 6.27 -5.29
C ILE A 3 5.33 5.38 -6.54
N ALA A 4 5.43 5.98 -7.74
CA ALA A 4 5.54 5.21 -8.97
C ALA A 4 6.92 4.57 -9.12
N ARG A 5 7.97 5.26 -8.65
CA ARG A 5 9.34 4.76 -8.62
C ARG A 5 9.48 3.61 -7.62
N GLU A 6 9.08 3.82 -6.36
CA GLU A 6 9.20 2.78 -5.32
C GLU A 6 8.43 1.51 -5.71
N LEU A 7 7.19 1.63 -6.20
CA LEU A 7 6.44 0.44 -6.64
C LEU A 7 7.13 -0.31 -7.78
N MET A 8 7.78 0.39 -8.71
CA MET A 8 8.56 -0.28 -9.77
C MET A 8 9.78 -0.99 -9.19
N GLU A 9 10.56 -0.33 -8.35
CA GLU A 9 11.80 -0.85 -7.78
C GLU A 9 11.51 -2.01 -6.81
N GLU A 10 10.62 -1.81 -5.85
CA GLU A 10 10.29 -2.77 -4.80
C GLU A 10 9.47 -3.96 -5.31
N THR A 11 8.64 -3.80 -6.35
CA THR A 11 7.69 -4.85 -6.76
C THR A 11 7.80 -5.29 -8.23
N GLY A 12 8.38 -4.46 -9.10
CA GLY A 12 8.40 -4.67 -10.55
C GLY A 12 7.08 -4.36 -11.27
N TYR A 13 6.11 -3.73 -10.58
CA TYR A 13 4.81 -3.36 -11.15
C TYR A 13 4.76 -1.89 -11.58
N ASN A 14 4.20 -1.67 -12.77
CA ASN A 14 3.81 -0.35 -13.24
C ASN A 14 2.30 -0.16 -13.13
N PHE A 15 1.85 1.02 -12.73
CA PHE A 15 0.43 1.37 -12.63
C PHE A 15 0.10 2.54 -13.55
N SER A 16 -1.15 2.61 -14.02
CA SER A 16 -1.61 3.63 -14.97
C SER A 16 -2.32 4.80 -14.30
N ASP A 17 -2.80 4.61 -13.07
CA ASP A 17 -3.55 5.63 -12.33
C ASP A 17 -3.17 5.56 -10.84
N TYR A 18 -3.10 6.73 -10.21
CA TYR A 18 -2.72 6.91 -8.82
C TYR A 18 -3.67 7.90 -8.17
N GLU A 19 -4.55 7.41 -7.30
CA GLU A 19 -5.48 8.25 -6.56
C GLU A 19 -4.94 8.57 -5.17
N TYR A 20 -4.86 9.85 -4.82
CA TYR A 20 -4.45 10.26 -3.49
C TYR A 20 -5.57 10.02 -2.46
N LEU A 21 -5.24 9.33 -1.38
CA LEU A 21 -6.18 8.97 -0.31
C LEU A 21 -6.08 9.90 0.91
N GLY A 22 -4.99 10.67 1.03
CA GLY A 22 -4.74 11.53 2.17
C GLY A 22 -3.36 11.28 2.78
N LYS A 23 -3.14 11.88 3.95
CA LYS A 23 -1.90 11.72 4.71
C LYS A 23 -2.17 11.54 6.19
N ILE A 24 -1.34 10.73 6.84
CA ILE A 24 -1.40 10.45 8.27
C ILE A 24 -0.02 10.63 8.89
N SER A 25 0.03 10.81 10.21
CA SER A 25 1.28 10.69 10.95
C SER A 25 1.43 9.27 11.48
N PRO A 26 2.61 8.64 11.38
CA PRO A 26 2.85 7.35 12.03
C PRO A 26 2.69 7.44 13.55
N ASN A 27 3.17 8.53 14.15
CA ASN A 27 3.03 8.85 15.56
C ASN A 27 3.29 10.36 15.78
N PRO A 28 2.25 11.21 15.90
CA PRO A 28 2.45 12.65 16.00
C PRO A 28 3.10 13.10 17.31
N SER A 29 3.19 12.21 18.31
CA SER A 29 3.85 12.51 19.59
C SER A 29 5.38 12.42 19.52
N THR A 30 5.92 11.63 18.58
CA THR A 30 7.37 11.37 18.47
C THR A 30 7.95 11.72 17.11
N ASN A 31 7.10 11.85 16.09
CA ASN A 31 7.50 12.00 14.70
C ASN A 31 6.81 13.19 14.04
N SER A 32 7.57 13.96 13.27
CA SER A 32 7.04 15.03 12.43
C SER A 32 6.77 14.60 10.99
N ASN A 33 7.16 13.38 10.60
CA ASN A 33 6.96 12.89 9.24
C ASN A 33 5.49 12.53 8.99
N LEU A 34 5.10 12.65 7.72
CA LEU A 34 3.78 12.27 7.23
C LEU A 34 3.93 11.15 6.21
N LEU A 35 3.06 10.16 6.32
CA LEU A 35 2.84 9.15 5.29
C LEU A 35 1.77 9.67 4.34
N HIS A 36 2.09 9.69 3.04
CA HIS A 36 1.13 9.98 1.99
C HIS A 36 0.61 8.67 1.39
N MET A 37 -0.71 8.50 1.40
CA MET A 37 -1.36 7.26 0.99
C MET A 37 -1.97 7.40 -0.41
N PHE A 38 -1.86 6.34 -1.20
CA PHE A 38 -2.33 6.32 -2.59
C PHE A 38 -2.98 4.96 -2.90
N LEU A 39 -4.00 4.99 -3.76
CA LEU A 39 -4.56 3.81 -4.43
C LEU A 39 -4.03 3.78 -5.88
N ALA A 40 -3.19 2.81 -6.19
CA ALA A 40 -2.66 2.61 -7.53
C ALA A 40 -3.51 1.58 -8.30
N LYS A 41 -3.88 1.86 -9.56
CA LYS A 41 -4.74 1.01 -10.38
C LYS A 41 -4.14 0.71 -11.75
N GLY A 42 -4.63 -0.36 -12.38
CA GLY A 42 -4.14 -0.84 -13.67
C GLY A 42 -2.73 -1.44 -13.59
N GLY A 43 -2.37 -1.99 -12.42
CA GLY A 43 -1.07 -2.58 -12.15
C GLY A 43 -0.74 -3.74 -13.11
N ARG A 44 0.46 -3.72 -13.68
CA ARG A 44 1.01 -4.80 -14.50
C ARG A 44 2.45 -5.06 -14.10
N LYS A 45 2.81 -6.34 -13.91
CA LYS A 45 4.21 -6.72 -13.72
C LYS A 45 4.96 -6.55 -15.04
N VAL A 46 5.96 -5.68 -15.04
CA VAL A 46 6.75 -5.36 -16.24
C VAL A 46 8.24 -5.59 -16.04
N ALA A 47 8.67 -5.81 -14.80
CA ALA A 47 10.06 -6.10 -14.45
C ALA A 47 10.15 -7.07 -13.26
N ALA A 48 11.36 -7.52 -12.96
CA ALA A 48 11.70 -8.10 -11.67
C ALA A 48 11.94 -6.98 -10.62
N GLN A 49 11.97 -7.34 -9.34
CA GLN A 49 12.34 -6.40 -8.26
C GLN A 49 13.80 -5.93 -8.44
N SER A 50 14.06 -4.70 -8.06
CA SER A 50 15.38 -4.06 -8.04
C SER A 50 15.58 -3.41 -6.68
N LEU A 51 15.75 -4.25 -5.67
CA LEU A 51 15.84 -3.85 -4.26
C LEU A 51 17.19 -3.21 -3.93
N ASP A 52 17.18 -2.25 -3.01
CA ASP A 52 18.39 -1.73 -2.40
C ASP A 52 19.03 -2.75 -1.43
N GLU A 53 20.33 -2.58 -1.11
CA GLU A 53 21.09 -3.53 -0.29
C GLU A 53 20.49 -3.81 1.10
N ASN A 54 19.68 -2.89 1.62
CA ASN A 54 19.06 -2.99 2.95
C ASN A 54 17.59 -3.42 2.91
N GLU A 55 17.07 -3.81 1.74
CA GLU A 55 15.68 -4.19 1.55
C GLU A 55 15.52 -5.70 1.41
N GLU A 56 14.58 -6.25 2.17
CA GLU A 56 14.15 -7.65 2.07
C GLU A 56 12.62 -7.67 1.89
N ILE A 57 12.17 -7.76 0.63
CA ILE A 57 10.77 -7.61 0.25
C ILE A 57 10.31 -8.79 -0.60
N GLU A 58 9.20 -9.42 -0.20
CA GLU A 58 8.49 -10.43 -0.99
C GLU A 58 7.14 -9.86 -1.49
N VAL A 59 6.85 -10.06 -2.78
CA VAL A 59 5.57 -9.65 -3.38
C VAL A 59 4.55 -10.79 -3.28
N ILE A 60 3.51 -10.57 -2.48
CA ILE A 60 2.36 -11.47 -2.35
C ILE A 60 1.15 -10.83 -3.02
N LEU A 61 0.53 -11.54 -3.97
CA LEU A 61 -0.72 -11.13 -4.59
C LEU A 61 -1.88 -11.75 -3.83
N LEU A 62 -2.85 -10.90 -3.48
CA LEU A 62 -4.06 -11.29 -2.77
C LEU A 62 -5.27 -10.86 -3.58
N ASP A 63 -6.34 -11.65 -3.51
CA ASP A 63 -7.65 -11.16 -3.90
C ASP A 63 -8.26 -10.24 -2.81
N MET A 64 -9.39 -9.62 -3.15
CA MET A 64 -10.04 -8.65 -2.30
C MET A 64 -10.59 -9.27 -1.00
N ASP A 65 -11.03 -10.52 -1.05
CA ASP A 65 -11.61 -11.20 0.11
C ASP A 65 -10.52 -11.70 1.06
N GLU A 66 -9.41 -12.22 0.52
CA GLU A 66 -8.20 -12.57 1.28
C GLU A 66 -7.64 -11.36 2.03
N LEU A 67 -7.50 -10.21 1.35
CA LEU A 67 -7.03 -8.98 1.98
C LEU A 67 -7.94 -8.56 3.15
N LYS A 68 -9.26 -8.56 2.94
CA LYS A 68 -10.24 -8.24 3.98
C LYS A 68 -10.19 -9.26 5.13
N GLN A 69 -9.96 -10.54 4.85
CA GLN A 69 -9.81 -11.56 5.88
C GLN A 69 -8.57 -11.30 6.73
N LEU A 70 -7.41 -11.03 6.12
CA LEU A 70 -6.17 -10.72 6.85
C LEU A 70 -6.31 -9.48 7.76
N LEU A 71 -7.05 -8.46 7.31
CA LEU A 71 -7.39 -7.31 8.16
C LEU A 71 -8.24 -7.72 9.37
N ARG A 72 -9.32 -8.47 9.15
CA ARG A 72 -10.24 -8.92 10.23
C ARG A 72 -9.55 -9.82 11.25
N GLU A 73 -8.63 -10.66 10.79
CA GLU A 73 -7.84 -11.55 11.64
C GLU A 73 -6.64 -10.87 12.31
N ASN A 74 -6.46 -9.55 12.11
CA ASN A 74 -5.33 -8.77 12.62
C ASN A 74 -3.95 -9.33 12.19
N LYS A 75 -3.87 -9.91 11.00
CA LYS A 75 -2.61 -10.41 10.43
C LYS A 75 -1.76 -9.30 9.82
N ILE A 76 -2.39 -8.19 9.44
CA ILE A 76 -1.71 -6.95 9.06
C ILE A 76 -1.65 -6.05 10.29
N VAL A 77 -0.50 -6.03 10.97
CA VAL A 77 -0.34 -5.37 12.28
C VAL A 77 0.20 -3.95 12.19
N GLN A 78 0.72 -3.56 11.02
CA GLN A 78 1.34 -2.26 10.81
C GLN A 78 0.23 -1.21 10.58
N ALA A 79 0.08 -0.26 11.51
CA ALA A 79 -1.07 0.66 11.55
C ALA A 79 -1.19 1.56 10.31
N MET A 80 -0.08 1.94 9.69
CA MET A 80 -0.07 2.72 8.45
C MET A 80 -0.59 1.92 7.26
N HIS A 81 -0.22 0.65 7.14
CA HIS A 81 -0.76 -0.26 6.13
C HIS A 81 -2.26 -0.45 6.32
N VAL A 82 -2.70 -0.74 7.55
CA VAL A 82 -4.13 -0.89 7.88
C VAL A 82 -4.91 0.36 7.49
N SER A 83 -4.39 1.55 7.83
CA SER A 83 -5.03 2.82 7.50
C SER A 83 -5.14 3.02 5.98
N CYS A 84 -4.04 2.81 5.25
CA CYS A 84 -4.02 2.95 3.79
C CYS A 84 -5.01 2.00 3.11
N ILE A 85 -5.04 0.73 3.55
CA ILE A 85 -5.96 -0.27 3.00
C ILE A 85 -7.41 0.12 3.31
N LEU A 86 -7.74 0.57 4.52
CA LEU A 86 -9.12 0.94 4.87
C LEU A 86 -9.62 2.13 4.04
N TYR A 87 -8.80 3.18 3.86
CA TYR A 87 -9.16 4.29 2.97
C TYR A 87 -9.29 3.84 1.51
N ALA A 88 -8.44 2.93 1.04
CA ALA A 88 -8.55 2.36 -0.30
C ALA A 88 -9.84 1.54 -0.48
N LEU A 89 -10.22 0.72 0.51
CA LEU A 89 -11.46 -0.05 0.50
C LEU A 89 -12.69 0.85 0.50
N GLU A 90 -12.68 1.91 1.32
CA GLU A 90 -13.74 2.92 1.32
C GLU A 90 -13.86 3.58 -0.07
N LYS A 91 -12.73 4.01 -0.64
CA LYS A 91 -12.68 4.62 -1.97
C LYS A 91 -13.20 3.72 -3.08
N LEU A 92 -12.99 2.41 -2.96
CA LEU A 92 -13.48 1.39 -3.89
C LEU A 92 -14.94 0.99 -3.65
N GLY A 93 -15.58 1.43 -2.56
CA GLY A 93 -16.93 0.98 -2.16
C GLY A 93 -16.95 -0.43 -1.59
N GLU A 94 -15.80 -0.96 -1.19
CA GLU A 94 -15.59 -2.32 -0.71
C GLU A 94 -15.61 -2.43 0.82
N LEU A 95 -15.65 -1.29 1.51
CA LEU A 95 -15.80 -1.21 2.96
C LEU A 95 -17.29 -1.23 3.34
N LYS A 96 -17.68 -2.18 4.19
CA LYS A 96 -19.01 -2.27 4.80
C LYS A 96 -18.85 -2.11 6.31
N TYR A 97 -19.56 -1.13 6.88
CA TYR A 97 -19.64 -0.91 8.33
C TYR A 97 -20.55 -1.92 9.01
#